data_AF-A0A6A3AAT5-F1
#
_entry.id   AF-A0A6A3AAT5-F1
#
_cell.length_a   1.000
_cell.length_b   1.000
_cell.length_c   1.000
_cell.angle_alpha   90.00
_cell.angle_beta   90.00
_cell.angle_gamma   90.00
#
_symmetry.space_group_name_H-M   'P 1'
#
loop_
_entity.id
_entity.type
_entity.pdbx_description
1 polymer ?
#
loop_
_entity_poly.entity_id
_entity_poly.type
_entity_poly.pdbx_seq_one_letter_code
_entity_poly.pdbx_strand_id
1 'polypeptide(L)'
;MNFVLTCDPANIHHVMISNFRNFPKGSDYKEIFDILGDGIFNADMDLWKYQRKLAQGFIRHPLLNRLLSTATRTKVENGLIPVLEHVAKFGLVVDLEDVFQRFTFDFTCILVTGNNPECLSIDFPEVRFSKALDEAEEALFYRHVRPRSFIKLQKWLNMGQENKYRIAWQVLDDVIAKYISQKRKQLELENQIEGVDLLASYITEEKSTGLKCDDKFLRDILNMIAGRDTTSSALTWFIWLVSKHPEVENNIIQSFNRKYQQKKPEKGDYSTPKRQYGVKMHWNSSPKDGLQREEGLTRAIIQVLIFQCRAKDLPRKEVAFVMMKTVASAMI
;
A
#
# COMPACT_ATOMS: atom_id res chain seq x y z
N MET A 1 11.08 25.78 17.17
CA MET A 1 11.19 25.45 15.73
C MET A 1 10.39 26.48 14.97
N ASN A 2 10.98 27.11 13.95
CA ASN A 2 10.26 28.01 13.05
C ASN A 2 9.76 27.16 11.88
N PHE A 3 8.45 27.05 11.72
CA PHE A 3 7.83 26.35 10.60
C PHE A 3 7.32 27.38 9.59
N VAL A 4 7.55 27.12 8.31
CA VAL A 4 6.91 27.85 7.21
C VAL A 4 5.87 26.93 6.60
N LEU A 5 4.60 27.35 6.66
CA LEU A 5 3.48 26.62 6.09
C LEU A 5 3.05 27.30 4.80
N THR A 6 2.79 26.53 3.75
CA THR A 6 2.34 27.05 2.46
C THR A 6 1.27 26.16 1.85
N CYS A 7 0.23 26.79 1.30
CA CYS A 7 -0.77 26.15 0.45
C CYS A 7 -0.71 26.65 -1.01
N ASP A 8 0.21 27.58 -1.31
CA ASP A 8 0.40 28.12 -2.67
C ASP A 8 0.94 27.04 -3.62
N PRO A 9 0.24 26.73 -4.72
CA PRO A 9 0.69 25.76 -5.73
C PRO A 9 2.07 26.08 -6.33
N ALA A 10 2.45 27.36 -6.45
CA ALA A 10 3.75 27.76 -6.97
C ALA A 10 4.88 27.39 -6.00
N ASN A 11 4.69 27.65 -4.70
CA ASN A 11 5.63 27.24 -3.65
C ASN A 11 5.74 25.72 -3.58
N ILE A 12 4.60 25.03 -3.66
CA ILE A 12 4.55 23.57 -3.71
C ILE A 12 5.34 23.04 -4.91
N HIS A 13 5.10 23.56 -6.12
CA HIS A 13 5.87 23.17 -7.31
C HIS A 13 7.37 23.46 -7.13
N HIS A 14 7.70 24.59 -6.51
CA HIS A 14 9.08 24.97 -6.24
C HIS A 14 9.79 23.94 -5.34
N VAL A 15 9.20 23.63 -4.19
CA VAL A 15 9.74 22.69 -3.19
C VAL A 15 9.79 21.27 -3.74
N MET A 16 8.73 20.82 -4.40
CA MET A 16 8.52 19.41 -4.71
C MET A 16 9.07 18.99 -6.08
N ILE A 17 9.30 19.95 -6.98
CA ILE A 17 9.63 19.66 -8.38
C ILE A 17 10.85 20.45 -8.84
N SER A 18 10.75 21.79 -8.96
CA SER A 18 11.80 22.56 -9.64
C SER A 18 13.07 22.72 -8.83
N ASN A 19 12.98 22.72 -7.50
CA ASN A 19 14.13 22.95 -6.61
C ASN A 19 14.26 21.89 -5.51
N PHE A 20 13.78 20.67 -5.78
CA PHE A 20 13.73 19.55 -4.83
C PHE A 20 15.05 19.28 -4.09
N ARG A 21 16.20 19.49 -4.75
CA ARG A 21 17.53 19.26 -4.16
C ARG A 21 17.83 20.16 -2.94
N ASN A 22 17.18 21.31 -2.84
CA ASN A 22 17.39 22.26 -1.74
C ASN A 22 16.46 22.01 -0.54
N PHE A 23 15.57 21.02 -0.62
CA PHE A 23 14.60 20.69 0.43
C PHE A 23 14.74 19.22 0.87
N PRO A 24 15.88 18.83 1.48
CA PRO A 24 16.01 17.49 2.08
C PRO A 24 15.06 17.36 3.28
N LYS A 25 14.67 16.13 3.62
CA LYS A 25 13.84 15.89 4.82
C LYS A 25 14.61 16.19 6.11
N GLY A 26 15.92 15.94 6.08
CA GLY A 26 16.84 16.31 7.16
C GLY A 26 16.91 15.30 8.31
N SER A 27 17.84 15.53 9.22
CA SER A 27 18.17 14.62 10.34
C SER A 27 17.01 14.42 11.31
N ASP A 28 16.21 15.46 11.52
CA ASP A 28 15.06 15.44 12.42
C ASP A 28 13.98 14.47 11.93
N TYR A 29 13.70 14.47 10.63
CA TYR A 29 12.79 13.51 10.02
C TYR A 29 13.36 12.09 10.16
N LYS A 30 14.66 11.92 9.88
CA LYS A 30 15.34 10.63 10.00
C LYS A 30 15.35 10.06 11.43
N GLU A 31 15.49 10.90 12.45
CA GLU A 31 15.44 10.51 13.86
C GLU A 31 14.03 10.05 14.27
N ILE A 32 13.01 10.73 13.75
CA ILE A 32 11.61 10.37 14.03
C ILE A 32 11.26 9.05 13.36
N PHE A 33 11.54 8.92 12.05
CA PHE A 33 11.21 7.77 11.21
C PHE A 33 12.35 6.76 11.10
N ASP A 34 13.12 6.56 12.19
CA ASP A 34 14.27 5.67 12.22
C ASP A 34 13.92 4.21 11.84
N ILE A 35 12.68 3.76 12.08
CA ILE A 35 12.22 2.44 11.65
C ILE A 35 12.30 2.19 10.15
N LEU A 36 12.23 3.25 9.35
CA LEU A 36 12.31 3.17 7.89
C LEU A 36 13.77 3.07 7.41
N GLY A 37 14.73 3.17 8.33
CA GLY A 37 16.16 3.08 8.08
C GLY A 37 16.61 4.01 6.96
N ASP A 38 17.36 3.48 6.01
CA ASP A 38 17.78 4.18 4.80
C ASP A 38 16.86 3.91 3.60
N GLY A 39 15.60 3.49 3.85
CA GLY A 39 14.62 3.13 2.84
C GLY A 39 14.03 4.33 2.08
N ILE A 40 13.25 4.06 1.03
CA ILE A 40 12.80 5.08 0.05
C ILE A 40 12.03 6.27 0.65
N PHE A 41 11.39 6.09 1.80
CA PHE A 41 10.65 7.16 2.47
C PHE A 41 11.51 8.02 3.38
N ASN A 42 12.67 7.53 3.80
CA ASN A 42 13.59 8.21 4.71
C ASN A 42 14.88 8.68 4.03
N ALA A 43 15.25 8.06 2.91
CA ALA A 43 16.39 8.45 2.10
C ALA A 43 16.20 9.84 1.48
N ASP A 44 17.31 10.57 1.33
CA ASP A 44 17.38 11.85 0.62
C ASP A 44 18.26 11.72 -0.64
N MET A 45 18.06 12.64 -1.58
CA MET A 45 18.95 12.88 -2.73
C MET A 45 19.23 11.63 -3.58
N ASP A 46 20.49 11.26 -3.75
CA ASP A 46 20.90 10.24 -4.73
C ASP A 46 20.50 8.82 -4.30
N LEU A 47 20.52 8.55 -2.99
CA LEU A 47 20.02 7.28 -2.46
C LEU A 47 18.52 7.11 -2.74
N TRP A 48 17.74 8.18 -2.51
CA TRP A 48 16.32 8.20 -2.86
C TRP A 48 16.08 7.99 -4.35
N LYS A 49 16.80 8.70 -5.22
CA LYS A 49 16.67 8.56 -6.68
C LYS A 49 16.96 7.13 -7.12
N TYR A 50 17.99 6.52 -6.55
CA TYR A 50 18.40 5.15 -6.85
C TYR A 50 17.31 4.14 -6.45
N GLN A 51 16.87 4.14 -5.19
CA GLN A 51 15.81 3.24 -4.72
C GLN A 51 14.49 3.48 -5.48
N ARG A 52 14.18 4.74 -5.79
CA ARG A 52 13.01 5.08 -6.61
C ARG A 52 13.08 4.48 -8.00
N LYS A 53 14.24 4.49 -8.65
CA LYS A 53 14.43 3.89 -9.98
C LYS A 53 14.18 2.39 -9.94
N LEU A 54 14.69 1.69 -8.92
CA LEU A 54 14.47 0.26 -8.73
C LEU A 54 13.00 -0.07 -8.46
N ALA A 55 12.36 0.62 -7.52
CA ALA A 55 10.95 0.46 -7.24
C ALA A 55 10.07 0.74 -8.47
N GLN A 56 10.42 1.75 -9.28
CA GLN A 56 9.72 2.02 -10.54
C GLN A 56 9.94 0.93 -11.60
N GLY A 57 11.14 0.34 -11.66
CA GLY A 57 11.43 -0.82 -12.50
C GLY A 57 10.51 -1.99 -12.18
N PHE A 58 10.41 -2.33 -10.89
CA PHE A 58 9.49 -3.35 -10.40
C PHE A 58 8.02 -3.04 -10.74
N ILE A 59 7.55 -1.82 -10.44
CA ILE A 59 6.15 -1.43 -10.70
C ILE A 59 5.80 -1.52 -12.19
N ARG A 60 6.76 -1.31 -13.08
CA ARG A 60 6.58 -1.39 -14.54
C ARG A 60 6.70 -2.82 -15.06
N HIS A 61 7.08 -3.78 -14.23
CA HIS A 61 7.31 -5.15 -14.68
C HIS A 61 6.00 -5.78 -15.16
N PRO A 62 5.93 -6.34 -16.39
CA PRO A 62 4.69 -6.88 -16.94
C PRO A 62 4.04 -7.98 -16.09
N LEU A 63 4.86 -8.77 -15.39
CA LEU A 63 4.37 -9.83 -14.50
C LEU A 63 3.68 -9.28 -13.25
N LEU A 64 4.02 -8.07 -12.80
CA LEU A 64 3.41 -7.46 -11.63
C LEU A 64 1.90 -7.25 -11.85
N ASN A 65 1.48 -6.78 -13.02
CA ASN A 65 0.05 -6.59 -13.30
C ASN A 65 -0.76 -7.89 -13.24
N ARG A 66 -0.15 -9.01 -13.65
CA ARG A 66 -0.76 -10.34 -13.49
C ARG A 66 -0.80 -10.75 -12.02
N LEU A 67 0.29 -10.56 -11.27
CA LEU A 67 0.34 -10.86 -9.84
C LEU A 67 -0.68 -10.03 -9.06
N LEU A 68 -0.73 -8.72 -9.29
CA LEU A 68 -1.69 -7.81 -8.67
C LEU A 68 -3.12 -8.29 -8.85
N SER A 69 -3.48 -8.59 -10.10
CA SER A 69 -4.84 -9.03 -10.43
C SER A 69 -5.17 -10.37 -9.76
N THR A 70 -4.25 -11.33 -9.84
CA THR A 70 -4.44 -12.67 -9.26
C THR A 70 -4.46 -12.62 -7.74
N ALA A 71 -3.47 -11.98 -7.10
CA ALA A 71 -3.37 -11.87 -5.65
C ALA A 71 -4.57 -11.13 -5.06
N THR A 72 -4.98 -10.01 -5.66
CA THR A 72 -6.17 -9.26 -5.20
C THR A 72 -7.41 -10.13 -5.33
N ARG A 73 -7.62 -10.77 -6.49
CA ARG A 73 -8.79 -11.61 -6.74
C ARG A 73 -8.85 -12.77 -5.75
N THR A 74 -7.77 -13.53 -5.61
CA THR A 74 -7.67 -14.65 -4.67
C THR A 74 -7.94 -14.20 -3.24
N LYS A 75 -7.43 -13.03 -2.84
CA LYS A 75 -7.66 -12.49 -1.49
C LYS A 75 -9.08 -12.01 -1.24
N VAL A 76 -9.73 -11.46 -2.26
CA VAL A 76 -11.14 -11.11 -2.19
C VAL A 76 -12.01 -12.37 -2.10
N GLU A 77 -11.79 -13.33 -2.99
CA GLU A 77 -12.60 -14.54 -3.10
C GLU A 77 -12.44 -15.48 -1.90
N ASN A 78 -11.23 -15.63 -1.36
CA ASN A 78 -10.94 -16.58 -0.28
C ASN A 78 -10.78 -15.94 1.11
N GLY A 79 -10.75 -14.61 1.20
CA GLY A 79 -10.56 -13.88 2.46
C GLY A 79 -11.72 -12.93 2.75
N LEU A 80 -11.82 -11.85 1.97
CA LEU A 80 -12.79 -10.78 2.23
C LEU A 80 -14.24 -11.25 2.14
N ILE A 81 -14.63 -11.92 1.06
CA ILE A 81 -16.01 -12.40 0.86
C ILE A 81 -16.40 -13.38 1.97
N PRO A 82 -15.63 -14.45 2.27
CA PRO A 82 -15.99 -15.37 3.36
C PRO A 82 -16.15 -14.70 4.73
N VAL A 83 -15.29 -13.73 5.06
CA VAL A 83 -15.41 -12.98 6.32
C VAL A 83 -16.70 -12.16 6.34
N LEU A 84 -17.02 -11.43 5.28
CA LEU A 84 -18.24 -10.62 5.21
C LEU A 84 -19.51 -11.49 5.18
N GLU A 85 -19.50 -12.62 4.46
CA GLU A 85 -20.61 -13.58 4.45
C GLU A 85 -20.83 -14.18 5.84
N HIS A 86 -19.76 -14.51 6.58
CA HIS A 86 -19.85 -14.98 7.95
C HIS A 86 -20.48 -13.92 8.86
N VAL A 87 -19.97 -12.68 8.82
CA VAL A 87 -20.51 -11.56 9.60
C VAL A 87 -22.00 -11.35 9.29
N ALA A 88 -22.39 -11.34 8.01
CA ALA A 88 -23.77 -11.18 7.59
C ALA A 88 -24.66 -12.34 8.05
N LYS A 89 -24.20 -13.59 7.94
CA LYS A 89 -24.94 -14.79 8.32
C LYS A 89 -25.30 -14.80 9.81
N PHE A 90 -24.39 -14.32 10.66
CA PHE A 90 -24.58 -14.29 12.11
C PHE A 90 -25.07 -12.93 12.65
N GLY A 91 -25.30 -11.94 11.77
CA GLY A 91 -25.74 -10.60 12.16
C GLY A 91 -24.73 -9.88 13.06
N LEU A 92 -23.43 -10.14 12.86
CA LEU A 92 -22.36 -9.55 13.67
C LEU A 92 -22.08 -8.11 13.20
N VAL A 93 -21.55 -7.29 14.12
CA VAL A 93 -21.02 -5.97 13.80
C VAL A 93 -19.50 -6.09 13.67
N VAL A 94 -18.95 -5.56 12.59
CA VAL A 94 -17.51 -5.56 12.34
C VAL A 94 -17.04 -4.15 12.00
N ASP A 95 -15.83 -3.81 12.42
CA ASP A 95 -15.15 -2.60 11.98
C ASP A 95 -14.52 -2.83 10.60
N LEU A 96 -15.03 -2.13 9.58
CA LEU A 96 -14.50 -2.25 8.22
C LEU A 96 -13.08 -1.69 8.09
N GLU A 97 -12.66 -0.76 8.96
CA GLU A 97 -11.29 -0.27 8.95
C GLU A 97 -10.30 -1.38 9.31
N ASP A 98 -10.57 -2.15 10.37
CA ASP A 98 -9.78 -3.33 10.76
C ASP A 98 -9.77 -4.39 9.65
N VAL A 99 -10.93 -4.67 9.04
CA VAL A 99 -11.03 -5.61 7.90
C VAL A 99 -10.14 -5.17 6.74
N PHE A 100 -10.18 -3.88 6.36
CA PHE A 100 -9.36 -3.39 5.26
C PHE A 100 -7.87 -3.28 5.62
N GLN A 101 -7.52 -2.95 6.86
CA GLN A 101 -6.13 -2.99 7.32
C GLN A 101 -5.57 -4.41 7.23
N ARG A 102 -6.32 -5.42 7.68
CA ARG A 102 -5.92 -6.84 7.55
C ARG A 102 -5.80 -7.28 6.09
N PHE A 103 -6.78 -6.92 5.25
CA PHE A 103 -6.78 -7.22 3.82
C PHE A 103 -5.55 -6.62 3.11
N THR A 104 -5.30 -5.33 3.35
CA THR A 104 -4.22 -4.58 2.69
C THR A 104 -2.86 -5.00 3.18
N PHE A 105 -2.73 -5.36 4.45
CA PHE A 105 -1.51 -5.93 5.00
C PHE A 105 -1.17 -7.28 4.36
N ASP A 106 -2.12 -8.23 4.32
CA ASP A 106 -1.94 -9.52 3.67
C ASP A 106 -1.48 -9.37 2.21
N PHE A 107 -2.14 -8.48 1.48
CA PHE A 107 -1.82 -8.22 0.09
C PHE A 107 -0.44 -7.56 -0.08
N THR A 108 -0.09 -6.61 0.77
CA THR A 108 1.22 -5.93 0.73
C THR A 108 2.33 -6.94 0.99
N CYS A 109 2.17 -7.84 1.97
CA CYS A 109 3.08 -8.95 2.20
C CYS A 109 3.23 -9.84 0.95
N ILE A 110 2.13 -10.23 0.30
CA ILE A 110 2.18 -11.06 -0.92
C ILE A 110 2.96 -10.36 -2.05
N LEU A 111 2.71 -9.08 -2.29
CA LEU A 111 3.40 -8.35 -3.37
C LEU A 111 4.89 -8.14 -3.10
N VAL A 112 5.24 -7.96 -1.83
CA VAL A 112 6.57 -7.54 -1.46
C VAL A 112 7.48 -8.73 -1.17
N THR A 113 6.98 -9.77 -0.50
CA THR A 113 7.77 -10.94 -0.10
C THR A 113 7.31 -12.24 -0.77
N GLY A 114 6.10 -12.27 -1.32
CA GLY A 114 5.46 -13.50 -1.81
C GLY A 114 4.76 -14.31 -0.72
N ASN A 115 4.82 -13.86 0.55
CA ASN A 115 4.24 -14.59 1.67
C ASN A 115 2.90 -13.99 2.09
N ASN A 116 1.98 -14.86 2.49
CA ASN A 116 0.67 -14.48 3.02
C ASN A 116 0.62 -14.72 4.54
N PRO A 117 0.49 -13.68 5.39
CA PRO A 117 0.41 -13.84 6.83
C PRO A 117 -0.98 -14.23 7.35
N GLU A 118 -2.02 -14.22 6.49
CA GLU A 118 -3.38 -14.65 6.81
C GLU A 118 -4.03 -13.87 7.96
N CYS A 119 -3.80 -12.55 7.99
CA CYS A 119 -4.39 -11.66 8.99
C CYS A 119 -5.90 -11.47 8.79
N LEU A 120 -6.38 -11.60 7.54
CA LEU A 120 -7.80 -11.59 7.24
C LEU A 120 -8.33 -13.02 7.13
N SER A 121 -8.95 -13.48 8.22
CA SER A 121 -9.68 -14.75 8.29
C SER A 121 -10.86 -14.61 9.24
N ILE A 122 -11.74 -15.62 9.25
CA ILE A 122 -12.96 -15.63 10.08
C ILE A 122 -12.64 -15.50 11.58
N ASP A 123 -11.49 -16.00 12.02
CA ASP A 123 -11.08 -15.97 13.43
C ASP A 123 -10.45 -14.64 13.87
N PHE A 124 -10.24 -13.69 12.95
CA PHE A 124 -9.58 -12.39 13.19
C PHE A 124 -8.29 -12.51 14.03
N PRO A 125 -7.34 -13.39 13.65
CA PRO A 125 -6.17 -13.68 14.48
C PRO A 125 -5.31 -12.44 14.69
N GLU A 126 -4.77 -12.28 15.89
CA GLU A 126 -3.75 -11.26 16.16
C GLU A 126 -2.40 -11.73 15.58
N VAL A 127 -1.99 -11.13 14.46
CA VAL A 127 -0.70 -11.45 13.85
C VAL A 127 0.37 -10.54 14.41
N ARG A 128 1.39 -11.14 15.05
CA ARG A 128 2.50 -10.43 15.70
C ARG A 128 3.17 -9.39 14.80
N PHE A 129 3.30 -9.68 13.51
CA PHE A 129 3.90 -8.76 12.54
C PHE A 129 3.03 -7.50 12.33
N SER A 130 1.70 -7.67 12.22
CA SER A 130 0.76 -6.54 12.11
C SER A 130 0.75 -5.70 13.38
N LYS A 131 0.69 -6.34 14.55
CA LYS A 131 0.71 -5.64 15.84
C LYS A 131 2.00 -4.84 16.07
N ALA A 132 3.14 -5.40 15.67
CA ALA A 132 4.40 -4.69 15.73
C ALA A 132 4.42 -3.43 14.84
N LEU A 133 3.75 -3.45 13.68
CA LEU A 133 3.58 -2.24 12.87
C LEU A 133 2.71 -1.21 13.58
N ASP A 134 1.60 -1.63 14.20
CA ASP A 134 0.72 -0.72 14.95
C ASP A 134 1.45 -0.04 16.12
N GLU A 135 2.22 -0.82 16.91
CA GLU A 135 3.02 -0.29 18.02
C GLU A 135 4.13 0.64 17.52
N ALA A 136 4.71 0.35 16.34
CA ALA A 136 5.69 1.22 15.71
C ALA A 136 5.08 2.57 15.31
N GLU A 137 3.94 2.53 14.61
CA GLU A 137 3.24 3.73 14.14
C GLU A 137 2.73 4.60 15.30
N GLU A 138 2.18 3.97 16.35
CA GLU A 138 1.74 4.68 17.55
C GLU A 138 2.92 5.43 18.20
N ALA A 139 4.09 4.80 18.30
CA ALA A 139 5.28 5.44 18.82
C ALA A 139 5.80 6.56 17.91
N LEU A 140 5.75 6.40 16.59
CA LEU A 140 6.09 7.46 15.64
C LEU A 140 5.18 8.67 15.84
N PHE A 141 3.86 8.48 15.94
CA PHE A 141 2.93 9.56 16.22
C PHE A 141 3.20 10.22 17.59
N TYR A 142 3.47 9.41 18.61
CA TYR A 142 3.79 9.88 19.95
C TYR A 142 5.01 10.82 19.98
N ARG A 143 6.03 10.54 19.18
CA ARG A 143 7.23 11.39 19.03
C ARG A 143 6.94 12.78 18.43
N HIS A 144 5.88 12.92 17.63
CA HIS A 144 5.49 14.21 17.06
C HIS A 144 4.80 15.13 18.07
N VAL A 145 4.12 14.54 19.06
CA VAL A 145 3.31 15.29 20.04
C VAL A 145 4.11 15.58 21.32
N ARG A 146 5.11 14.77 21.66
CA ARG A 146 5.88 14.93 22.90
C ARG A 146 7.20 15.67 22.69
N PRO A 147 7.66 16.45 23.69
CA PRO A 147 8.97 17.11 23.63
C PRO A 147 10.12 16.09 23.48
N ARG A 148 11.13 16.42 22.68
CA ARG A 148 12.29 15.53 22.44
C ARG A 148 13.02 15.11 23.71
N SER A 149 13.12 15.99 24.71
CA SER A 149 13.73 15.67 26.01
C SER A 149 12.99 14.53 26.73
N PHE A 150 11.66 14.50 26.62
CA PHE A 150 10.83 13.46 27.23
C PHE A 150 11.00 12.12 26.51
N ILE A 151 11.04 12.13 25.17
CA ILE A 151 11.33 10.93 24.36
C ILE A 151 12.72 10.37 24.70
N LYS A 152 13.74 11.22 24.79
CA LYS A 152 15.10 10.79 25.16
C LYS A 152 15.15 10.18 26.55
N LEU A 153 14.41 10.74 27.51
CA LEU A 153 14.29 10.17 28.86
C LEU A 153 13.64 8.79 28.85
N GLN A 154 12.53 8.62 28.11
CA GLN A 154 11.86 7.32 27.98
C GLN A 154 12.72 6.27 27.27
N LYS A 155 13.45 6.67 26.22
CA LYS A 155 14.45 5.82 25.56
C LYS A 155 15.54 5.39 26.56
N TRP A 156 16.06 6.32 27.35
CA TRP A 156 17.11 6.03 28.34
C TRP A 156 16.63 5.07 29.45
N LEU A 157 15.41 5.26 29.93
CA LEU A 157 14.80 4.41 30.97
C LEU A 157 14.19 3.10 30.42
N ASN A 158 14.21 2.88 29.10
CA ASN A 158 13.54 1.76 28.42
C ASN A 158 12.09 1.57 28.88
N MET A 159 11.30 2.64 28.91
CA MET A 159 9.93 2.61 29.41
C MET A 159 8.93 3.32 28.49
N GLY A 160 7.64 3.04 28.70
CA GLY A 160 6.55 3.67 27.94
C GLY A 160 6.54 3.27 26.47
N GLN A 161 6.16 4.20 25.60
CA GLN A 161 6.01 3.94 24.16
C GLN A 161 7.34 3.59 23.48
N GLU A 162 8.45 4.11 23.97
CA GLU A 162 9.77 3.80 23.41
C GLU A 162 10.22 2.36 23.69
N ASN A 163 9.76 1.76 24.80
CA ASN A 163 10.01 0.33 25.03
C ASN A 163 9.15 -0.56 24.13
N LYS A 164 7.86 -0.22 23.94
CA LYS A 164 7.01 -0.91 22.96
C LYS A 164 7.60 -0.82 21.56
N TYR A 165 8.01 0.39 21.16
CA TYR A 165 8.70 0.64 19.91
C TYR A 165 9.94 -0.25 19.71
N ARG A 166 10.77 -0.39 20.75
CA ARG A 166 11.96 -1.27 20.70
C ARG A 166 11.57 -2.74 20.49
N ILE A 167 10.55 -3.23 21.17
CA ILE A 167 10.05 -4.62 21.04
C ILE A 167 9.45 -4.82 19.64
N ALA A 168 8.61 -3.89 19.20
CA ALA A 168 8.02 -3.88 17.87
C ALA A 168 9.11 -3.92 16.78
N TRP A 169 10.13 -3.06 16.89
CA TRP A 169 11.27 -3.06 15.97
C TRP A 169 11.93 -4.43 15.89
N GLN A 170 12.22 -5.07 17.03
CA GLN A 170 12.82 -6.41 17.06
C GLN A 170 11.96 -7.44 16.31
N VAL A 171 10.64 -7.42 16.53
CA VAL A 171 9.71 -8.31 15.83
C VAL A 171 9.72 -8.07 14.32
N LEU A 172 9.73 -6.80 13.88
CA LEU A 172 9.80 -6.46 12.46
C LEU A 172 11.10 -6.95 11.83
N ASP A 173 12.23 -6.70 12.47
CA ASP A 173 13.55 -7.14 11.99
C ASP A 173 13.63 -8.66 11.88
N ASP A 174 13.15 -9.40 12.89
CA ASP A 174 13.15 -10.87 12.89
C ASP A 174 12.27 -11.43 11.77
N VAL A 175 11.06 -10.89 11.58
CA VAL A 175 10.13 -11.35 10.55
C VAL A 175 10.66 -11.04 9.15
N ILE A 176 11.19 -9.83 8.93
CA ILE A 176 11.76 -9.43 7.64
C ILE A 176 13.01 -10.25 7.32
N ALA A 177 13.91 -10.46 8.28
CA ALA A 177 15.09 -11.31 8.12
C ALA A 177 14.70 -12.74 7.74
N LYS A 178 13.64 -13.29 8.36
CA LYS A 178 13.09 -14.60 8.00
C LYS A 178 12.61 -14.63 6.55
N TYR A 179 11.87 -13.62 6.09
CA TYR A 179 11.42 -13.54 4.70
C TYR A 179 12.59 -13.42 3.71
N ILE A 180 13.60 -12.59 4.01
CA ILE A 180 14.82 -12.48 3.19
C ILE A 180 15.53 -13.83 3.09
N SER A 181 15.74 -14.51 4.22
CA SER A 181 16.41 -15.82 4.27
C SER A 181 15.64 -16.88 3.48
N GLN A 182 14.32 -16.98 3.68
CA GLN A 182 13.47 -17.90 2.94
C GLN A 182 13.51 -17.62 1.44
N LYS A 183 13.48 -16.34 1.05
CA LYS A 183 13.47 -15.96 -0.35
C LYS A 183 14.78 -16.28 -1.07
N ARG A 184 15.92 -16.03 -0.43
CA ARG A 184 17.22 -16.41 -0.98
C ARG A 184 17.33 -17.92 -1.22
N LYS A 185 16.90 -18.74 -0.24
CA LYS A 185 16.87 -20.21 -0.37
C LYS A 185 15.95 -20.66 -1.51
N GLN A 186 14.79 -20.05 -1.66
CA GLN A 186 13.87 -20.35 -2.76
C GLN A 186 14.52 -20.09 -4.13
N LEU A 187 15.16 -18.92 -4.30
CA LEU A 187 15.80 -18.53 -5.55
C LEU A 187 17.04 -19.37 -5.91
N GLU A 188 17.69 -19.98 -4.92
CA GLU A 188 18.79 -20.94 -5.13
C GLU A 188 18.28 -22.30 -5.63
N LEU A 189 17.12 -22.76 -5.14
CA LEU A 189 16.54 -24.07 -5.49
C LEU A 189 15.82 -24.07 -6.84
N GLU A 190 15.14 -22.97 -7.20
CA GLU A 190 14.24 -22.89 -8.36
C GLU A 190 14.91 -22.45 -9.68
N ASN A 191 16.25 -22.42 -9.77
CA ASN A 191 17.00 -22.00 -10.97
C ASN A 191 16.45 -20.71 -11.62
N GLN A 192 16.41 -19.61 -10.85
CA GLN A 192 16.11 -18.26 -11.35
C GLN A 192 14.76 -18.12 -12.10
N ILE A 193 13.66 -18.61 -11.54
CA ILE A 193 12.35 -18.06 -11.93
C ILE A 193 12.40 -16.56 -11.58
N GLU A 194 12.29 -15.68 -12.59
CA GLU A 194 12.10 -14.24 -12.42
C GLU A 194 11.01 -14.00 -11.38
N GLY A 195 11.42 -13.57 -10.19
CA GLY A 195 10.52 -13.51 -9.08
C GLY A 195 9.48 -12.42 -9.28
N VAL A 196 8.22 -12.79 -9.07
CA VAL A 196 7.08 -11.92 -9.39
C VAL A 196 6.85 -10.86 -8.29
N ASP A 197 7.49 -11.01 -7.13
CA ASP A 197 7.45 -10.10 -5.98
C ASP A 197 8.68 -9.16 -5.89
N LEU A 198 8.53 -8.10 -5.08
CA LEU A 198 9.51 -7.02 -4.97
C LEU A 198 10.86 -7.53 -4.43
N LEU A 199 10.84 -8.34 -3.38
CA LEU A 199 12.05 -8.86 -2.73
C LEU A 199 12.87 -9.71 -3.69
N ALA A 200 12.23 -10.59 -4.46
CA ALA A 200 12.92 -11.38 -5.47
C ALA A 200 13.55 -10.52 -6.57
N SER A 201 12.88 -9.44 -6.96
CA SER A 201 13.39 -8.50 -7.96
C SER A 201 14.67 -7.82 -7.47
N TYR A 202 14.71 -7.35 -6.22
CA TYR A 202 15.92 -6.76 -5.63
C TYR A 202 17.07 -7.77 -5.50
N ILE A 203 16.80 -9.00 -5.03
CA ILE A 203 17.84 -10.03 -4.89
C ILE A 203 18.40 -10.45 -6.25
N THR A 204 17.56 -10.53 -7.28
CA THR A 204 17.99 -10.89 -8.65
C THR A 204 18.82 -9.77 -9.29
N GLU A 205 18.41 -8.51 -9.13
CA GLU A 205 19.16 -7.35 -9.61
C GLU A 205 20.54 -7.22 -8.94
N GLU A 206 20.66 -7.54 -7.64
CA GLU A 206 21.97 -7.63 -6.96
C GLU A 206 22.90 -8.62 -7.66
N LYS A 207 22.40 -9.82 -8.02
CA LYS A 207 23.20 -10.84 -8.72
C LYS A 207 23.63 -10.40 -10.12
N SER A 208 22.78 -9.68 -10.85
CA SER A 208 23.06 -9.27 -12.24
C SER A 208 23.98 -8.05 -12.34
N THR A 209 23.89 -7.12 -11.38
CA THR A 209 24.61 -5.84 -11.41
C THR A 209 25.81 -5.77 -10.46
N GLY A 210 25.97 -6.76 -9.56
CA GLY A 210 27.00 -6.76 -8.52
C GLY A 210 26.78 -5.70 -7.43
N LEU A 211 25.59 -5.10 -7.39
CA LEU A 211 25.19 -4.14 -6.35
C LEU A 211 24.93 -4.86 -5.04
N LYS A 212 25.60 -4.42 -3.96
CA LYS A 212 25.34 -4.95 -2.62
C LYS A 212 23.94 -4.55 -2.14
N CYS A 213 22.99 -5.48 -2.20
CA CYS A 213 21.70 -5.40 -1.51
C CYS A 213 21.84 -6.18 -0.20
N ASP A 214 22.54 -5.58 0.76
CA ASP A 214 22.69 -6.19 2.08
C ASP A 214 21.33 -6.34 2.79
N ASP A 215 21.30 -7.18 3.82
CA ASP A 215 20.07 -7.50 4.55
C ASP A 215 19.45 -6.25 5.18
N LYS A 216 20.30 -5.27 5.53
CA LYS A 216 19.86 -3.96 6.02
C LYS A 216 19.11 -3.19 4.94
N PHE A 217 19.65 -3.08 3.73
CA PHE A 217 19.02 -2.39 2.61
C PHE A 217 17.69 -3.04 2.23
N LEU A 218 17.64 -4.37 2.15
CA LEU A 218 16.39 -5.10 1.92
C LEU A 218 15.40 -4.82 3.04
N ARG A 219 15.83 -4.93 4.30
CA ARG A 219 14.97 -4.63 5.46
C ARG A 219 14.38 -3.23 5.42
N ASP A 220 15.19 -2.22 5.07
CA ASP A 220 14.75 -0.82 5.03
C ASP A 220 13.77 -0.52 3.88
N ILE A 221 13.86 -1.27 2.78
CA ILE A 221 12.96 -1.12 1.63
C ILE A 221 11.65 -1.89 1.79
N LEU A 222 11.64 -3.00 2.54
CA LEU A 222 10.45 -3.82 2.79
C LEU A 222 9.47 -3.20 3.80
N ASN A 223 9.37 -1.87 3.85
CA ASN A 223 8.42 -1.19 4.73
C ASN A 223 6.97 -1.45 4.27
N MET A 224 6.26 -2.27 5.04
CA MET A 224 4.87 -2.65 4.78
C MET A 224 3.86 -1.50 4.98
N ILE A 225 4.26 -0.46 5.72
CA ILE A 225 3.41 0.67 6.14
C ILE A 225 2.82 1.40 4.92
N ALA A 226 3.60 1.58 3.86
CA ALA A 226 3.15 2.39 2.72
C ALA A 226 1.96 1.78 1.96
N GLY A 227 1.87 0.45 1.89
CA GLY A 227 0.81 -0.27 1.17
C GLY A 227 -0.44 -0.54 2.02
N ARG A 228 -0.24 -0.74 3.33
CA ARG A 228 -1.30 -1.08 4.29
C ARG A 228 -2.23 0.11 4.56
N ASP A 229 -1.75 1.11 5.30
CA ASP A 229 -2.64 2.08 5.95
C ASP A 229 -3.22 3.12 4.98
N THR A 230 -2.47 3.44 3.92
CA THR A 230 -2.95 4.36 2.88
C THR A 230 -4.12 3.77 2.08
N THR A 231 -4.04 2.48 1.76
CA THR A 231 -5.07 1.80 0.96
C THR A 231 -6.26 1.41 1.82
N SER A 232 -6.05 0.97 3.05
CA SER A 232 -7.13 0.61 3.97
C SER A 232 -7.99 1.84 4.28
N SER A 233 -7.36 2.96 4.63
CA SER A 233 -8.05 4.23 4.87
C SER A 233 -8.87 4.65 3.65
N ALA A 234 -8.30 4.57 2.44
CA ALA A 234 -9.01 4.94 1.23
C ALA A 234 -10.23 4.04 0.95
N LEU A 235 -10.14 2.74 1.24
CA LEU A 235 -11.25 1.79 1.16
C LEU A 235 -12.34 2.09 2.20
N THR A 236 -11.95 2.33 3.45
CA THR A 236 -12.86 2.71 4.54
C THR A 236 -13.67 3.94 4.15
N TRP A 237 -13.00 5.01 3.73
CA TRP A 237 -13.65 6.24 3.30
C TRP A 237 -14.53 6.04 2.07
N PHE A 238 -14.08 5.23 1.10
CA PHE A 238 -14.87 4.94 -0.10
C PHE A 238 -16.19 4.24 0.25
N ILE A 239 -16.14 3.16 1.03
CA ILE A 239 -17.35 2.41 1.42
C ILE A 239 -18.25 3.26 2.31
N TRP A 240 -17.67 4.02 3.24
CA TRP A 240 -18.44 4.95 4.06
C TRP A 240 -19.17 5.99 3.20
N LEU A 241 -18.50 6.62 2.24
CA LEU A 241 -19.11 7.57 1.33
C LEU A 241 -20.21 6.93 0.47
N VAL A 242 -19.98 5.75 -0.10
CA VAL A 242 -21.00 5.04 -0.90
C VAL A 242 -22.23 4.71 -0.05
N SER A 243 -22.04 4.25 1.20
CA SER A 243 -23.14 3.94 2.12
C SER A 243 -24.00 5.15 2.48
N LYS A 244 -23.47 6.38 2.33
CA LYS A 244 -24.18 7.64 2.59
C LYS A 244 -24.84 8.23 1.35
N HIS A 245 -24.58 7.69 0.16
CA HIS A 245 -25.04 8.22 -1.12
C HIS A 245 -25.66 7.09 -1.98
N PRO A 246 -26.90 6.67 -1.70
CA PRO A 246 -27.57 5.57 -2.41
C PRO A 246 -27.69 5.77 -3.92
N GLU A 247 -27.75 7.02 -4.39
CA GLU A 247 -27.72 7.37 -5.81
C GLU A 247 -26.39 6.99 -6.47
N VAL A 248 -25.27 7.16 -5.75
CA VAL A 248 -23.95 6.77 -6.22
C VAL A 248 -23.83 5.24 -6.23
N GLU A 249 -24.28 4.57 -5.17
CA GLU A 249 -24.34 3.11 -5.09
C GLU A 249 -25.13 2.50 -6.26
N ASN A 250 -26.35 3.00 -6.50
CA ASN A 250 -27.19 2.54 -7.61
C ASN A 250 -26.52 2.77 -8.98
N ASN A 251 -25.89 3.92 -9.18
CA ASN A 251 -25.15 4.19 -10.41
C ASN A 251 -23.98 3.21 -10.61
N ILE A 252 -23.27 2.88 -9.54
CA ILE A 252 -22.19 1.88 -9.57
C ILE A 252 -22.74 0.51 -9.96
N ILE A 253 -23.80 0.03 -9.28
CA ILE A 253 -24.45 -1.27 -9.56
C ILE A 253 -24.96 -1.33 -11.01
N GLN A 254 -25.64 -0.29 -11.48
CA GLN A 254 -26.12 -0.21 -12.87
C GLN A 254 -24.96 -0.28 -13.87
N SER A 255 -23.86 0.42 -13.58
CA SER A 255 -22.67 0.39 -14.43
C SER A 255 -22.04 -1.00 -14.52
N PHE A 256 -22.05 -1.76 -13.41
CA PHE A 256 -21.60 -3.16 -13.39
C PHE A 256 -22.50 -4.06 -14.22
N ASN A 257 -23.82 -3.97 -14.00
CA ASN A 257 -24.81 -4.76 -14.72
C ASN A 257 -24.75 -4.54 -16.24
N ARG A 258 -24.59 -3.29 -16.68
CA ARG A 258 -24.45 -2.95 -18.10
C ARG A 258 -23.21 -3.58 -18.73
N LYS A 259 -22.06 -3.52 -18.05
CA LYS A 259 -20.80 -4.14 -18.52
C LYS A 259 -20.87 -5.67 -18.52
N TYR A 260 -21.55 -6.26 -17.54
CA TYR A 260 -21.76 -7.70 -17.49
C TYR A 260 -22.63 -8.19 -18.65
N GLN A 261 -23.72 -7.47 -18.96
CA GLN A 261 -24.60 -7.79 -20.08
C GLN A 261 -23.90 -7.66 -21.44
N GLN A 262 -23.05 -6.64 -21.62
CA GLN A 262 -22.26 -6.46 -22.86
C GLN A 262 -21.20 -7.56 -23.08
N LYS A 263 -20.85 -8.33 -22.05
CA LYS A 263 -19.88 -9.43 -22.12
C LYS A 263 -20.51 -10.82 -22.27
N LYS A 264 -21.85 -10.95 -22.22
CA LYS A 264 -22.48 -12.23 -22.58
C LYS A 264 -22.22 -12.48 -24.07
N PRO A 265 -21.61 -13.62 -24.46
CA PRO A 265 -21.60 -14.00 -25.86
C PRO A 265 -23.05 -14.15 -26.34
N GLU A 266 -23.35 -13.62 -27.53
CA GLU A 266 -24.60 -13.95 -28.22
C GLU A 266 -24.74 -15.47 -28.28
N LYS A 267 -25.94 -15.94 -27.92
CA LYS A 267 -26.32 -17.35 -27.75
C LYS A 267 -25.52 -18.33 -28.62
N GLY A 268 -24.66 -19.11 -27.98
CA GLY A 268 -23.97 -20.23 -28.60
C GLY A 268 -23.19 -21.02 -27.56
N ASP A 269 -23.73 -22.19 -27.21
CA ASP A 269 -23.15 -23.28 -26.44
C ASP A 269 -23.28 -23.28 -24.90
N TYR A 270 -23.98 -24.31 -24.41
CA TYR A 270 -24.20 -24.58 -23.00
C TYR A 270 -23.00 -25.35 -22.44
N SER A 271 -22.13 -24.64 -21.72
CA SER A 271 -21.37 -25.25 -20.63
C SER A 271 -21.27 -24.27 -19.47
N THR A 272 -21.34 -24.83 -18.27
CA THR A 272 -21.54 -24.17 -16.97
C THR A 272 -20.73 -22.87 -16.77
N PRO A 273 -21.35 -21.77 -16.27
CA PRO A 273 -20.63 -20.51 -16.11
C PRO A 273 -19.69 -20.58 -14.91
N LYS A 274 -18.38 -20.76 -15.17
CA LYS A 274 -17.34 -20.37 -14.21
C LYS A 274 -17.47 -18.85 -14.01
N ARG A 275 -17.77 -18.40 -12.78
CA ARG A 275 -17.76 -16.97 -12.40
C ARG A 275 -16.40 -16.35 -12.76
N GLN A 276 -16.34 -15.63 -13.87
CA GLN A 276 -15.16 -14.93 -14.36
C GLN A 276 -15.24 -13.46 -13.89
N TYR A 277 -14.67 -13.16 -12.72
CA TYR A 277 -14.53 -11.77 -12.24
C TYR A 277 -13.31 -11.07 -12.87
N GLY A 278 -13.21 -11.12 -14.20
CA GLY A 278 -12.15 -10.46 -14.98
C GLY A 278 -12.69 -9.25 -15.72
N VAL A 279 -12.76 -8.08 -15.08
CA VAL A 279 -13.15 -6.82 -15.75
C VAL A 279 -11.93 -5.93 -15.96
N LYS A 280 -11.44 -5.85 -17.21
CA LYS A 280 -10.58 -4.74 -17.65
C LYS A 280 -11.44 -3.47 -17.72
N MET A 281 -11.27 -2.56 -16.77
CA MET A 281 -12.01 -1.30 -16.71
C MET A 281 -11.21 -0.14 -17.29
N HIS A 282 -11.67 0.42 -18.41
CA HIS A 282 -11.33 1.80 -18.78
C HIS A 282 -12.36 2.74 -18.13
N TRP A 283 -11.86 3.73 -17.37
CA TRP A 283 -12.66 4.81 -16.80
C TRP A 283 -12.48 6.06 -17.65
N ASN A 284 -13.54 6.51 -18.31
CA ASN A 284 -13.63 7.89 -18.76
C ASN A 284 -14.12 8.72 -17.58
N SER A 285 -13.21 9.51 -17.00
CA SER A 285 -13.55 10.50 -16.00
C SER A 285 -14.10 11.74 -16.72
N SER A 286 -15.43 11.88 -16.73
CA SER A 286 -16.05 13.18 -16.94
C SER A 286 -17.29 13.26 -16.06
N PRO A 287 -17.21 13.96 -14.91
CA PRO A 287 -18.39 14.48 -14.25
C PRO A 287 -18.86 15.65 -15.09
N LYS A 288 -19.90 15.43 -15.91
CA LYS A 288 -20.57 16.55 -16.55
C LYS A 288 -21.50 17.20 -15.52
N ASP A 289 -21.26 18.50 -15.37
CA ASP A 289 -22.15 19.54 -14.87
C ASP A 289 -22.14 19.75 -13.34
N GLY A 290 -21.14 20.51 -12.87
CA GLY A 290 -21.17 21.16 -11.55
C GLY A 290 -19.84 21.72 -11.01
N LEU A 291 -18.69 21.16 -11.39
CA LEU A 291 -17.41 21.39 -10.69
C LEU A 291 -16.24 21.85 -11.59
N GLN A 292 -16.52 22.48 -12.73
CA GLN A 292 -15.48 22.80 -13.74
C GLN A 292 -14.44 23.88 -13.34
N ARG A 293 -14.59 24.57 -12.20
CA ARG A 293 -13.57 25.55 -11.73
C ARG A 293 -12.67 25.04 -10.60
N GLU A 294 -13.02 23.96 -9.91
CA GLU A 294 -12.21 23.41 -8.80
C GLU A 294 -11.29 22.25 -9.23
N GLU A 295 -11.45 21.73 -10.46
CA GLU A 295 -10.68 20.58 -10.95
C GLU A 295 -9.16 20.82 -11.03
N GLY A 296 -8.71 22.08 -11.19
CA GLY A 296 -7.29 22.41 -11.27
C GLY A 296 -6.57 22.29 -9.92
N LEU A 297 -7.19 22.85 -8.87
CA LEU A 297 -6.60 22.91 -7.54
C LEU A 297 -6.69 21.54 -6.84
N THR A 298 -7.83 20.87 -6.92
CA THR A 298 -8.04 19.56 -6.28
C THR A 298 -7.21 18.46 -6.95
N ARG A 299 -7.03 18.50 -8.29
CA ARG A 299 -6.09 17.59 -8.97
C ARG A 299 -4.64 17.89 -8.60
N ALA A 300 -4.24 19.16 -8.49
CA ALA A 300 -2.89 19.53 -8.07
C ALA A 300 -2.61 19.15 -6.60
N ILE A 301 -3.58 19.37 -5.70
CA ILE A 301 -3.51 19.04 -4.28
C ILE A 301 -3.43 17.53 -4.07
N ILE A 302 -4.26 16.72 -4.76
CA ILE A 302 -4.16 15.25 -4.71
C ILE A 302 -2.87 14.74 -5.38
N GLN A 303 -2.41 15.37 -6.47
CA GLN A 303 -1.16 15.00 -7.16
C GLN A 303 0.09 15.29 -6.34
N VAL A 304 0.07 16.36 -5.54
CA VAL A 304 1.21 16.78 -4.73
C VAL A 304 1.17 16.12 -3.34
N LEU A 305 0.05 16.19 -2.63
CA LEU A 305 -0.01 15.80 -1.22
C LEU A 305 0.06 14.29 -1.00
N ILE A 306 -0.49 13.48 -1.92
CA ILE A 306 -0.52 12.01 -1.73
C ILE A 306 0.70 11.32 -2.35
N PHE A 307 1.29 11.86 -3.42
CA PHE A 307 2.31 11.11 -4.19
C PHE A 307 3.54 11.88 -4.66
N GLN A 308 3.66 13.20 -4.37
CA GLN A 308 4.81 14.02 -4.76
C GLN A 308 5.28 13.79 -6.23
N CYS A 309 4.39 13.84 -7.23
CA CYS A 309 4.75 13.52 -8.64
C CYS A 309 4.07 14.37 -9.72
N ARG A 310 4.81 14.60 -10.82
CA ARG A 310 4.35 15.25 -12.07
C ARG A 310 3.34 14.37 -12.83
N ALA A 311 2.32 14.99 -13.43
CA ALA A 311 1.22 14.33 -14.13
C ALA A 311 1.61 13.50 -15.38
N LYS A 312 2.82 13.67 -15.93
CA LYS A 312 3.26 12.98 -17.16
C LYS A 312 4.09 11.70 -16.90
N ASP A 313 4.43 11.39 -15.64
CA ASP A 313 5.21 10.21 -15.27
C ASP A 313 4.37 9.17 -14.51
N LEU A 314 3.73 8.31 -15.29
CA LEU A 314 3.40 6.87 -15.09
C LEU A 314 4.18 6.16 -13.94
N PRO A 315 3.73 5.06 -13.27
CA PRO A 315 2.54 4.18 -13.39
C PRO A 315 1.93 3.79 -12.01
N ARG A 316 2.18 4.60 -10.96
CA ARG A 316 1.88 4.26 -9.54
C ARG A 316 0.40 4.07 -9.21
N LYS A 317 -0.49 4.59 -10.06
CA LYS A 317 -1.93 4.42 -9.87
C LYS A 317 -2.38 2.97 -10.07
N GLU A 318 -1.64 2.11 -10.76
CA GLU A 318 -2.16 0.78 -11.11
C GLU A 318 -2.34 -0.13 -9.89
N VAL A 319 -1.38 -0.22 -8.96
CA VAL A 319 -1.43 -1.15 -7.80
C VAL A 319 -2.64 -0.86 -6.90
N ALA A 320 -2.66 0.32 -6.27
CA ALA A 320 -3.72 0.69 -5.34
C ALA A 320 -5.09 0.79 -6.04
N PHE A 321 -5.15 1.29 -7.28
CA PHE A 321 -6.41 1.41 -8.00
C PHE A 321 -6.97 0.07 -8.46
N VAL A 322 -6.13 -0.89 -8.90
CA VAL A 322 -6.56 -2.26 -9.22
C VAL A 322 -7.13 -2.92 -7.96
N MET A 323 -6.44 -2.76 -6.84
CA MET A 323 -6.87 -3.27 -5.55
C MET A 323 -8.22 -2.66 -5.12
N MET A 324 -8.28 -1.33 -5.04
CA MET A 324 -9.48 -0.59 -4.65
C MET A 324 -10.66 -0.93 -5.55
N LYS A 325 -10.46 -1.01 -6.87
CA LYS A 325 -11.51 -1.42 -7.81
C LYS A 325 -12.02 -2.81 -7.52
N THR A 326 -11.12 -3.77 -7.34
CA THR A 326 -11.52 -5.18 -7.15
C THR A 326 -12.27 -5.36 -5.84
N VAL A 327 -11.81 -4.73 -4.76
CA VAL A 327 -12.50 -4.73 -3.46
C VAL A 327 -13.85 -4.03 -3.56
N ALA A 328 -13.90 -2.80 -4.10
CA ALA A 328 -15.15 -2.07 -4.27
C ALA A 328 -16.16 -2.84 -5.13
N SER A 329 -15.71 -3.51 -6.20
CA SER A 329 -16.57 -4.31 -7.07
C SER A 329 -17.07 -5.61 -6.42
N ALA A 330 -16.42 -6.06 -5.34
CA ALA A 330 -16.83 -7.26 -4.63
C ALA A 330 -17.75 -6.95 -3.46
N MET A 331 -17.69 -5.73 -2.92
CA MET A 331 -18.52 -5.29 -1.81
C MET A 331 -19.86 -4.70 -2.25
N ILE A 332 -19.90 -4.04 -3.41
CA ILE A 332 -21.10 -3.50 -4.06
C ILE A 332 -21.62 -4.52 -5.06
#